data_AF-A0AAW3WGU8-F1
#
_entry.id   AF-A0AAW3WGU8-F1
#
_cell.length_a   1.000
_cell.length_b   1.000
_cell.length_c   1.000
_cell.angle_alpha   90.00
_cell.angle_beta   90.00
_cell.angle_gamma   90.00
#
_symmetry.space_group_name_H-M   'P 1'
#
loop_
_entity.id
_entity.type
_entity.pdbx_description
1 polymer ?
#
loop_
_entity_poly.entity_id
_entity_poly.type
_entity_poly.pdbx_seq_one_letter_code
_entity_poly.pdbx_strand_id
1 'polypeptide(L)'
;MDEKKEVGRPRAFNSQEELEQKIMEYWQRCEQNNKPYTLSGLALWIGIDRRTLYNYSTRDEFFPTIKKAKDIVEASMEERALTGDNNVTFSIFALKNNFGWRDKQEIEHSG
;
A
#
# COMPACT_ATOMS: atom_id res chain seq x y z
N MET A 1 5.22 1.62 -39.02
CA MET A 1 4.55 2.25 -37.86
C MET A 1 5.55 2.11 -36.72
N ASP A 2 6.27 3.19 -36.44
CA ASP A 2 7.42 3.16 -35.51
C ASP A 2 6.96 2.86 -34.08
N GLU A 3 7.33 1.69 -33.58
CA GLU A 3 7.25 1.39 -32.15
C GLU A 3 8.23 2.32 -31.43
N LYS A 4 7.68 3.33 -30.74
CA LYS A 4 8.43 4.13 -29.78
C LYS A 4 8.94 3.21 -28.68
N LYS A 5 10.22 2.84 -28.74
CA LYS A 5 10.92 2.18 -27.63
C LYS A 5 10.93 3.13 -26.44
N GLU A 6 10.12 2.87 -25.42
CA GLU A 6 10.19 3.59 -24.14
C GLU A 6 11.60 3.41 -23.56
N VAL A 7 12.38 4.51 -23.55
CA VAL A 7 13.73 4.52 -22.98
C VAL A 7 13.58 4.67 -21.46
N GLY A 8 13.61 3.55 -20.73
CA GLY A 8 13.47 3.48 -19.28
C GLY A 8 13.37 2.05 -18.77
N ARG A 9 13.44 1.83 -17.45
CA ARG A 9 13.10 0.52 -16.86
C ARG A 9 11.68 0.15 -17.31
N PRO A 10 11.44 -1.06 -17.85
CA PRO A 10 10.11 -1.46 -18.28
C PRO A 10 9.08 -1.24 -17.17
N ARG A 11 7.88 -0.78 -17.54
CA ARG A 11 6.75 -0.70 -16.61
C ARG A 11 6.52 -2.10 -16.02
N ALA A 12 6.24 -2.16 -14.72
CA ALA A 12 6.08 -3.43 -14.02
C ALA A 12 4.76 -4.16 -14.35
N PHE A 13 3.84 -3.47 -15.02
CA PHE A 13 2.56 -3.96 -15.51
C PHE A 13 2.11 -3.06 -16.66
N ASN A 14 1.35 -3.63 -17.59
CA ASN A 14 0.96 -3.01 -18.86
C ASN A 14 -0.50 -2.54 -18.88
N SER A 15 -1.32 -2.93 -17.88
CA SER A 15 -2.71 -2.50 -17.75
C SER A 15 -3.17 -2.47 -16.29
N GLN A 16 -4.31 -1.82 -16.05
CA GLN A 16 -4.95 -1.79 -14.73
C GLN A 16 -5.37 -3.20 -14.28
N GLU A 17 -5.89 -4.01 -15.20
CA GLU A 17 -6.34 -5.38 -14.94
C GLU A 17 -5.17 -6.29 -14.50
N GLU A 18 -3.99 -6.15 -15.12
CA GLU A 18 -2.80 -6.91 -14.72
C GLU A 18 -2.38 -6.56 -13.29
N LEU A 19 -2.44 -5.27 -12.94
CA LEU A 19 -2.14 -4.80 -11.60
C LEU A 19 -3.14 -5.32 -10.57
N GLU A 20 -4.44 -5.26 -10.89
CA GLU A 20 -5.52 -5.80 -10.04
C GLU A 20 -5.33 -7.29 -9.80
N GLN A 21 -5.00 -8.06 -10.84
CA GLN A 21 -4.74 -9.49 -10.72
C GLN A 21 -3.56 -9.76 -9.78
N LYS A 22 -2.41 -9.09 -9.96
CA LYS A 22 -1.24 -9.25 -9.08
C LYS A 22 -1.56 -8.90 -7.62
N ILE A 23 -2.37 -7.87 -7.40
CA ILE A 23 -2.84 -7.48 -6.07
C ILE A 23 -3.70 -8.58 -5.44
N MET A 24 -4.66 -9.13 -6.18
CA MET A 24 -5.51 -10.23 -5.70
C MET A 24 -4.71 -11.50 -5.41
N GLU A 25 -3.78 -11.87 -6.27
CA GLU A 25 -2.87 -13.00 -6.05
C GLU A 25 -2.04 -12.82 -4.77
N TYR A 26 -1.57 -11.61 -4.50
CA TYR A 26 -0.87 -11.30 -3.25
C TYR A 26 -1.76 -11.47 -2.01
N TRP A 27 -3.01 -10.98 -2.06
CA TRP A 27 -3.97 -11.15 -0.97
C TRP A 27 -4.25 -12.63 -0.70
N GLN A 28 -4.59 -13.38 -1.75
CA GLN A 28 -4.86 -14.81 -1.65
C GLN A 28 -3.66 -15.56 -1.05
N ARG A 29 -2.44 -15.20 -1.48
CA ARG A 29 -1.22 -15.78 -0.90
C ARG A 29 -1.07 -15.42 0.58
N CYS A 30 -1.34 -14.17 0.97
CA CYS A 30 -1.30 -13.80 2.38
C CYS A 30 -2.34 -14.56 3.21
N GLU A 31 -3.57 -14.72 2.73
CA GLU A 31 -4.64 -15.48 3.38
C GLU A 31 -4.24 -16.96 3.56
N GLN A 32 -3.79 -17.62 2.49
CA GLN A 32 -3.37 -19.02 2.50
C GLN A 32 -2.21 -19.28 3.47
N ASN A 33 -1.38 -18.28 3.73
CA ASN A 33 -0.22 -18.39 4.61
C ASN A 33 -0.46 -17.77 6.00
N ASN A 34 -1.69 -17.34 6.30
CA ASN A 34 -2.04 -16.59 7.51
C ASN A 34 -1.08 -15.42 7.79
N LYS A 35 -0.71 -14.67 6.75
CA LYS A 35 0.20 -13.53 6.80
C LYS A 35 -0.55 -12.20 6.72
N PRO A 36 -0.10 -11.16 7.42
CA PRO A 36 -0.67 -9.82 7.29
C PRO A 36 -0.40 -9.24 5.90
N TYR A 37 -1.32 -8.38 5.45
CA TYR A 37 -1.20 -7.56 4.26
C TYR A 37 -0.26 -6.38 4.53
N THR A 38 0.67 -6.09 3.63
CA THR A 38 1.55 -4.90 3.76
C THR A 38 1.84 -4.28 2.40
N LEU A 39 2.03 -2.96 2.36
CA LEU A 39 2.45 -2.27 1.13
C LEU A 39 3.85 -2.68 0.66
N SER A 40 4.75 -2.98 1.61
CA SER A 40 6.08 -3.49 1.29
C SER A 40 6.02 -4.90 0.69
N GLY A 41 5.20 -5.79 1.25
CA GLY A 41 5.00 -7.13 0.71
C GLY A 41 4.34 -7.11 -0.67
N LEU A 42 3.37 -6.21 -0.89
CA LEU A 42 2.78 -6.01 -2.21
C LEU A 42 3.81 -5.51 -3.24
N ALA A 43 4.64 -4.54 -2.87
CA ALA A 43 5.71 -4.03 -3.74
C ALA A 43 6.70 -5.15 -4.12
N LEU A 44 7.11 -5.96 -3.14
CA LEU A 44 7.97 -7.13 -3.37
C LEU A 44 7.32 -8.15 -4.29
N TRP A 45 6.02 -8.42 -4.11
CA TRP A 45 5.27 -9.35 -4.97
C TRP A 45 5.20 -8.89 -6.42
N ILE A 46 4.92 -7.59 -6.64
CA ILE A 46 4.85 -6.98 -7.97
C ILE A 46 6.25 -6.82 -8.60
N GLY A 47 7.33 -6.87 -7.80
CA GLY A 47 8.70 -6.70 -8.28
C GLY A 47 9.14 -5.24 -8.45
N ILE A 48 8.49 -4.33 -7.72
CA ILE A 48 8.84 -2.90 -7.69
C ILE A 48 9.31 -2.48 -6.30
N ASP A 49 10.06 -1.38 -6.23
CA ASP A 49 10.35 -0.78 -4.95
C ASP A 49 9.08 -0.07 -4.40
N ARG A 50 9.00 0.03 -3.08
CA ARG A 50 7.84 0.64 -2.40
C ARG A 50 7.60 2.10 -2.83
N ARG A 51 8.66 2.85 -3.15
CA ARG A 51 8.52 4.26 -3.57
C ARG A 51 7.89 4.34 -4.96
N THR A 52 8.21 3.41 -5.85
CA THR A 52 7.54 3.28 -7.15
C THR A 52 6.04 2.98 -6.99
N LEU A 53 5.67 2.10 -6.06
CA LEU A 53 4.25 1.86 -5.74
C LEU A 53 3.52 3.15 -5.29
N TYR A 54 4.18 3.98 -4.45
CA TYR A 54 3.63 5.28 -4.07
C TYR A 54 3.59 6.29 -5.22
N ASN A 55 4.59 6.32 -6.10
CA ASN A 55 4.58 7.23 -7.25
C ASN A 55 3.48 6.88 -8.25
N TYR A 56 3.08 5.61 -8.34
CA TYR A 56 1.92 5.23 -9.14
C TYR A 56 0.60 5.65 -8.50
N SER A 57 0.57 5.92 -7.18
CA SER A 57 -0.55 6.63 -6.55
C SER A 57 -0.56 8.14 -6.85
N THR A 58 0.18 8.60 -7.86
CA THR A 58 0.05 9.96 -8.42
C THR A 58 -0.04 9.95 -9.94
N ARG A 59 -0.19 8.78 -10.58
CA ARG A 59 -0.39 8.64 -12.03
C ARG A 59 -1.80 8.14 -12.30
N ASP A 60 -2.55 8.84 -13.14
CA ASP A 60 -4.00 8.66 -13.30
C ASP A 60 -4.43 7.23 -13.66
N GLU A 61 -3.65 6.52 -14.48
CA GLU A 61 -4.01 5.19 -15.00
C GLU A 61 -4.09 4.10 -13.92
N PHE A 62 -3.27 4.19 -12.87
CA PHE A 62 -3.17 3.14 -11.84
C PHE A 62 -3.56 3.63 -10.45
N PHE A 63 -3.85 4.92 -10.34
CA PHE A 63 -4.20 5.57 -9.09
C PHE A 63 -5.36 4.89 -8.35
N PRO A 64 -6.51 4.59 -8.99
CA PRO A 64 -7.66 4.03 -8.29
C PRO A 64 -7.35 2.66 -7.68
N THR A 65 -6.69 1.79 -8.43
CA THR A 65 -6.31 0.44 -8.02
C THR A 65 -5.32 0.46 -6.85
N ILE A 66 -4.28 1.30 -6.94
CA ILE A 66 -3.28 1.40 -5.87
C ILE A 66 -3.87 2.06 -4.64
N LYS A 67 -4.73 3.07 -4.81
CA LYS A 67 -5.46 3.68 -3.69
C LYS A 67 -6.31 2.63 -2.97
N LYS A 68 -7.08 1.81 -3.70
CA LYS A 68 -7.86 0.72 -3.11
C LYS A 68 -6.99 -0.27 -2.35
N ALA A 69 -5.84 -0.66 -2.90
CA ALA A 69 -4.90 -1.54 -2.21
C ALA A 69 -4.35 -0.92 -0.91
N LYS A 70 -4.06 0.37 -0.90
CA LYS A 70 -3.66 1.09 0.31
C LYS A 70 -4.78 1.10 1.34
N ASP A 71 -6.00 1.46 0.95
CA ASP A 71 -7.15 1.54 1.84
C ASP A 71 -7.43 0.17 2.49
N ILE A 72 -7.26 -0.95 1.76
CA ILE A 72 -7.37 -2.32 2.31
C ILE A 72 -6.29 -2.61 3.36
N VAL A 73 -5.02 -2.24 3.10
CA VAL A 73 -3.94 -2.44 4.07
C VAL A 73 -4.15 -1.59 5.33
N GLU A 74 -4.68 -0.37 5.17
CA GLU A 74 -5.03 0.52 6.28
C GLU A 74 -6.11 -0.11 7.18
N ALA A 75 -7.25 -0.49 6.59
CA ALA A 75 -8.35 -1.11 7.30
C ALA A 75 -7.93 -2.40 8.00
N SER A 76 -7.18 -3.27 7.29
CA SER A 76 -6.67 -4.51 7.88
C SER A 76 -5.77 -4.26 9.10
N MET A 77 -4.96 -3.21 9.07
CA MET A 77 -4.08 -2.86 10.18
C MET A 77 -4.83 -2.26 11.37
N GLU A 78 -5.86 -1.46 11.10
CA GLU A 78 -6.77 -0.93 12.12
C GLU A 78 -7.55 -2.06 12.81
N GLU A 79 -8.23 -2.91 12.04
CA GLU A 79 -9.00 -4.04 12.55
C GLU A 79 -8.15 -4.97 13.42
N ARG A 80 -6.97 -5.37 12.93
CA ARG A 80 -6.05 -6.24 13.68
C ARG A 80 -5.47 -5.56 14.93
N ALA A 81 -5.33 -4.23 14.93
CA ALA A 81 -4.94 -3.51 16.14
C ALA A 81 -6.05 -3.53 17.19
N LEU A 82 -7.32 -3.40 16.76
CA LEU A 82 -8.50 -3.44 17.62
C LEU A 82 -8.75 -4.83 18.22
N THR A 83 -8.50 -5.91 17.47
CA THR A 83 -8.64 -7.29 17.96
C THR A 83 -7.46 -7.77 18.81
N GLY A 84 -6.36 -7.02 18.83
CA GLY A 84 -5.12 -7.41 19.52
C GLY A 84 -4.22 -8.36 18.72
N ASP A 85 -4.58 -8.66 17.46
CA ASP A 85 -3.78 -9.51 16.56
C ASP A 85 -2.49 -8.83 16.08
N ASN A 86 -2.46 -7.50 16.11
CA ASN A 86 -1.27 -6.71 15.79
C ASN A 86 -0.72 -6.00 17.03
N ASN A 87 0.62 -5.84 17.05
CA ASN A 87 1.28 -4.99 18.02
C ASN A 87 0.82 -3.52 17.85
N VAL A 88 0.15 -2.97 18.88
CA VAL A 88 -0.43 -1.63 18.85
C VAL A 88 0.61 -0.55 18.53
N THR A 89 1.81 -0.61 19.13
CA THR A 89 2.89 0.36 18.88
C THR A 89 3.34 0.35 17.43
N PHE A 90 3.49 -0.84 16.83
CA PHE A 90 3.83 -0.97 15.42
C PHE A 90 2.69 -0.49 14.52
N SER A 91 1.43 -0.82 14.84
CA SER A 91 0.26 -0.33 14.09
C SER A 91 0.23 1.21 14.07
N ILE A 92 0.40 1.86 15.23
CA ILE A 92 0.47 3.33 15.33
C ILE A 92 1.62 3.88 14.47
N PHE A 93 2.82 3.29 14.56
CA PHE A 93 3.96 3.69 13.74
C PHE A 93 3.66 3.57 12.26
N ALA A 94 3.09 2.44 11.82
CA ALA A 94 2.81 2.17 10.43
C ALA A 94 1.68 3.07 9.87
N LEU A 95 0.61 3.30 10.63
CA LEU A 95 -0.50 4.20 10.30
C LEU A 95 -0.01 5.65 10.12
N LYS A 96 0.85 6.15 11.02
CA LYS A 96 1.43 7.50 10.91
C LYS A 96 2.33 7.66 9.68
N ASN A 97 3.19 6.66 9.42
CA ASN A 97 4.23 6.76 8.38
C ASN A 97 3.74 6.40 6.97
N ASN A 98 2.67 5.62 6.83
CA ASN A 98 2.21 5.14 5.52
C ASN A 98 0.81 5.64 5.15
N PHE A 99 -0.01 6.02 6.13
CA PHE A 99 -1.44 6.35 5.94
C PHE A 99 -1.78 7.78 6.38
N GLY A 100 -0.80 8.56 6.83
CA GLY A 100 -0.98 9.98 7.10
C GLY A 100 -1.68 10.29 8.41
N TRP A 101 -1.87 9.30 9.29
CA TRP A 101 -2.41 9.55 10.63
C TRP A 101 -1.49 10.49 11.41
N ARG A 102 -2.08 11.33 12.27
CA ARG A 102 -1.37 12.34 13.06
C ARG A 102 -1.94 12.36 14.46
N ASP A 103 -1.05 12.43 15.46
CA ASP A 103 -1.49 12.83 16.79
C ASP A 103 -1.79 14.33 16.76
N LYS A 104 -2.92 14.71 17.35
CA LYS A 104 -3.20 16.12 17.65
C LYS A 104 -2.87 16.35 19.12
N GLN A 105 -2.12 17.41 19.40
CA GLN A 105 -1.84 17.86 20.75
C GLN A 105 -2.59 19.18 20.98
N GLU A 106 -3.40 19.23 22.03
CA GLU A 106 -3.98 20.47 22.54
C GLU A 106 -3.15 20.91 23.75
N ILE A 107 -2.63 22.13 23.71
CA ILE A 107 -1.80 22.71 24.78
C ILE A 107 -2.56 23.93 25.31
N GLU A 108 -3.09 23.82 26.53
CA GLU A 108 -3.69 24.95 27.25
C GLU A 108 -2.60 25.68 28.04
N HIS A 109 -2.47 26.99 27.79
CA HIS A 109 -1.60 27.86 28.57
C HIS A 109 -2.46 28.68 29.55
N SER A 110 -2.40 28.31 30.84
CA SER A 110 -2.98 29.10 31.93
C SER A 110 -1.90 30.01 32.51
N GLY A 111 -2.04 31.32 32.33
CA GLY A 111 -1.18 32.35 32.92
C GLY A 111 -1.64 32.80 34.30
#